data_AF-A0A0Q6FAJ8-F1
#
_entry.id   AF-A0A0Q6FAJ8-F1
#
_cell.length_a   1.000
_cell.length_b   1.000
_cell.length_c   1.000
_cell.angle_alpha   90.00
_cell.angle_beta   90.00
_cell.angle_gamma   90.00
#
_symmetry.space_group_name_H-M   'P 1'
#
loop_
_entity.id
_entity.type
_entity.pdbx_description
1 polymer ?
#
loop_
_entity_poly.entity_id
_entity_poly.type
_entity_poly.pdbx_seq_one_letter_code
_entity_poly.pdbx_strand_id
1 'polypeptide(L)'
;MVGGVLLALAAVVFVVGLVTTVGRGTDTDVVALLRGPGQPVGAGVPVDEERMLFVPRGEPAPQCRVTDAEGRDVPVRPTTVGTTVTTMGVTWTGVSTFTSPTAEVRVECATPVDRLRIGSPLGAGFAVGLVLTILGPLLLGGAGLAVLVVTTVLWLSRPPRPAGSPPPPSSPSPGW
;
A
#
# COMPACT_ATOMS: atom_id res chain seq x y z
N MET A 1 3.29 -28.77 -10.90
CA MET A 1 3.58 -27.42 -11.42
C MET A 1 2.63 -26.37 -10.85
N VAL A 2 1.32 -26.62 -10.75
CA VAL A 2 0.32 -25.66 -10.22
C VAL A 2 0.70 -25.04 -8.87
N GLY A 3 1.15 -25.82 -7.88
CA GLY A 3 1.54 -25.28 -6.57
C GLY A 3 2.74 -24.32 -6.62
N GLY A 4 3.74 -24.60 -7.47
CA GLY A 4 4.90 -23.71 -7.65
C GLY A 4 4.53 -22.39 -8.34
N VAL A 5 3.63 -22.45 -9.34
CA VAL A 5 3.10 -21.24 -10.01
C VAL A 5 2.30 -20.38 -9.04
N LEU A 6 1.47 -20.99 -8.18
CA LEU A 6 0.70 -20.27 -7.17
C LEU A 6 1.59 -19.55 -6.15
N LEU A 7 2.67 -20.20 -5.69
CA LEU A 7 3.64 -19.57 -4.79
C LEU A 7 4.38 -18.41 -5.45
N ALA A 8 4.82 -18.57 -6.69
CA ALA A 8 5.47 -17.49 -7.43
C ALA A 8 4.53 -16.29 -7.62
N LEU A 9 3.26 -16.55 -7.96
CA LEU A 9 2.25 -15.50 -8.12
C LEU A 9 1.93 -14.82 -6.77
N ALA A 10 1.86 -15.59 -5.68
CA ALA A 10 1.71 -15.05 -4.32
C ALA A 10 2.85 -14.07 -3.97
N ALA A 11 4.10 -14.46 -4.27
CA ALA A 11 5.27 -13.63 -4.03
C ALA A 11 5.25 -12.34 -4.86
N VAL A 12 4.90 -12.42 -6.15
CA VAL A 12 4.79 -11.23 -7.01
C VAL A 12 3.70 -10.29 -6.52
N VAL A 13 2.50 -10.80 -6.20
CA VAL A 13 1.40 -10.00 -5.68
C VAL A 13 1.77 -9.36 -4.33
N PHE A 14 2.48 -10.09 -3.46
CA PHE A 14 2.99 -9.54 -2.20
C PHE A 14 3.96 -8.39 -2.43
N VAL A 15 4.98 -8.60 -3.27
CA VAL A 15 6.01 -7.58 -3.51
C VAL A 15 5.40 -6.35 -4.16
N VAL A 16 4.58 -6.51 -5.20
CA VAL A 16 3.93 -5.39 -5.89
C VAL A 16 2.96 -4.66 -4.95
N GLY A 17 2.15 -5.41 -4.19
CA GLY A 17 1.24 -4.84 -3.21
C GLY A 17 1.97 -4.05 -2.12
N LEU A 18 3.04 -4.62 -1.58
CA LEU A 18 3.85 -3.98 -0.55
C LEU A 18 4.51 -2.70 -1.08
N VAL A 19 5.15 -2.75 -2.24
CA VAL A 19 5.82 -1.59 -2.85
C VAL A 19 4.83 -0.47 -3.14
N THR A 20 3.67 -0.80 -3.72
CA THR A 20 2.65 0.20 -4.04
C THR A 20 2.01 0.81 -2.79
N THR A 21 1.80 0.02 -1.74
CA THR A 21 1.19 0.51 -0.49
C THR A 21 2.17 1.35 0.32
N VAL A 22 3.42 0.90 0.44
CA VAL A 22 4.48 1.64 1.14
C VAL A 22 4.79 2.93 0.39
N GLY A 23 4.94 2.89 -0.94
CA GLY A 23 5.20 4.06 -1.77
C GLY A 23 4.20 5.19 -1.53
N ARG A 24 2.90 4.88 -1.66
CA ARG A 24 1.81 5.85 -1.42
C ARG A 24 1.75 6.37 0.02
N GLY A 25 2.14 5.54 1.00
CA GLY A 25 2.20 5.95 2.40
C GLY A 25 3.38 6.87 2.72
N THR A 26 4.45 6.78 1.94
CA THR A 26 5.66 7.62 2.09
C THR A 26 5.68 8.86 1.20
N ASP A 27 4.78 8.93 0.22
CA ASP A 27 4.67 10.08 -0.66
C ASP A 27 4.44 11.36 0.16
N THR A 28 5.36 12.27 -0.04
CA THR A 28 5.39 13.57 0.61
C THR A 28 5.27 14.59 -0.50
N ASP A 29 4.15 15.31 -0.57
CA ASP A 29 3.98 16.29 -1.62
C ASP A 29 4.94 17.47 -1.39
N VAL A 30 4.90 18.06 -0.19
CA VAL A 30 5.75 19.21 0.17
C VAL A 30 6.09 19.20 1.67
N VAL A 31 7.32 19.59 1.99
CA VAL A 31 7.71 20.05 3.33
C VAL A 31 8.13 21.52 3.22
N ALA A 32 7.32 22.39 3.80
CA ALA A 32 7.53 23.82 3.80
C ALA A 32 8.04 24.30 5.16
N LEU A 33 8.99 25.25 5.13
CA LEU A 33 9.42 26.00 6.31
C LEU A 33 8.59 27.29 6.36
N LEU A 34 7.61 27.35 7.24
CA LEU A 34 6.80 28.56 7.48
C LEU A 34 7.48 29.45 8.54
N ARG A 35 8.73 29.86 8.25
CA ARG A 35 9.46 30.77 9.14
C ARG A 35 8.93 32.19 8.98
N GLY A 36 7.95 32.53 9.81
CA GLY A 36 7.40 33.89 9.93
C GLY A 36 5.89 33.92 9.69
N PRO A 37 5.18 34.91 10.27
CA PRO A 37 3.73 35.02 10.11
C PRO A 37 3.35 35.39 8.67
N GLY A 38 2.35 34.69 8.12
CA GLY A 38 1.48 35.19 7.06
C GLY A 38 1.98 35.14 5.61
N GLN A 39 3.11 34.50 5.30
CA GLN A 39 3.44 34.27 3.87
C GLN A 39 2.82 32.96 3.37
N PRO A 40 1.94 33.01 2.35
CA PRO A 40 1.36 31.81 1.78
C PRO A 40 2.44 30.99 1.07
N VAL A 41 2.47 29.68 1.34
CA VAL A 41 3.37 28.76 0.65
C VAL A 41 2.60 27.98 -0.41
N GLY A 42 3.08 28.06 -1.64
CA GLY A 42 2.60 27.25 -2.76
C GLY A 42 3.07 25.80 -2.64
N ALA A 43 2.16 24.85 -2.87
CA ALA A 43 2.44 23.42 -2.89
C ALA A 43 1.68 22.74 -4.02
N GLY A 44 2.36 21.87 -4.76
CA GLY A 44 1.72 20.98 -5.71
C GLY A 44 0.97 19.88 -4.98
N VAL A 45 -0.30 19.68 -5.32
CA VAL A 45 -1.16 18.62 -4.77
C VAL A 45 -1.96 17.97 -5.89
N PRO A 46 -2.24 16.66 -5.85
CA PRO A 46 -3.12 16.05 -6.85
C PRO A 46 -4.55 16.58 -6.79
N VAL A 47 -5.15 16.71 -7.97
CA VAL A 47 -6.52 17.20 -8.17
C VAL A 47 -7.52 16.17 -7.63
N ASP A 48 -8.54 16.64 -6.92
CA ASP A 48 -9.64 15.84 -6.35
C ASP A 48 -9.19 14.73 -5.39
N GLU A 49 -7.96 14.79 -4.89
CA GLU A 49 -7.46 13.91 -3.84
C GLU A 49 -7.49 14.61 -2.48
N GLU A 50 -7.86 13.85 -1.44
CA GLU A 50 -7.73 14.32 -0.07
C GLU A 50 -6.26 14.43 0.32
N ARG A 51 -5.91 15.54 0.97
CA ARG A 51 -4.61 15.83 1.54
C ARG A 51 -4.75 16.27 2.98
N MET A 52 -3.71 16.00 3.76
CA MET A 52 -3.63 16.30 5.18
C MET A 52 -2.48 17.25 5.45
N LEU A 53 -2.75 18.26 6.28
CA LEU A 53 -1.74 19.13 6.87
C LEU A 53 -1.16 18.46 8.11
N PHE A 54 0.16 18.46 8.18
CA PHE A 54 0.94 17.83 9.23
C PHE A 54 1.89 18.84 9.86
N VAL A 55 1.97 18.81 11.19
CA VAL A 55 2.95 19.59 11.97
C VAL A 55 3.83 18.65 12.80
N PRO A 56 5.06 19.04 13.18
CA PRO A 56 5.87 18.24 14.09
C PRO A 56 5.13 17.90 15.39
N ARG A 57 5.34 16.68 15.88
CA ARG A 57 4.70 16.20 17.10
C ARG A 57 5.09 17.08 18.28
N GLY A 58 4.08 17.57 19.00
CA GLY A 58 4.26 18.46 20.15
C GLY A 58 4.06 19.94 19.82
N GLU A 59 3.96 20.30 18.54
CA GLU A 59 3.54 21.65 18.13
C GLU A 59 2.01 21.80 18.22
N PRO A 60 1.50 22.99 18.57
CA PRO A 60 0.07 23.27 18.56
C PRO A 60 -0.48 23.22 17.13
N ALA A 61 -1.73 22.75 16.98
CA ALA A 61 -2.38 22.73 15.69
C ALA A 61 -2.66 24.17 15.19
N PRO A 62 -2.02 24.63 14.10
CA PRO A 62 -2.24 25.96 13.57
C PRO A 62 -3.61 26.06 12.89
N GLN A 63 -4.20 27.26 12.93
CA GLN A 63 -5.33 27.58 12.05
C GLN A 63 -4.79 28.01 10.70
N CYS A 64 -4.89 27.12 9.72
CA CYS A 64 -4.43 27.39 8.35
C CYS A 64 -5.61 27.57 7.39
N ARG A 65 -5.49 28.56 6.52
CA ARG A 65 -6.33 28.80 5.36
C ARG A 65 -5.65 28.21 4.13
N VAL A 66 -6.40 27.49 3.32
CA VAL A 66 -5.92 26.91 2.06
C VAL A 66 -6.69 27.57 0.94
N THR A 67 -5.97 28.06 -0.07
CA THR A 67 -6.53 28.63 -1.30
C THR A 67 -6.03 27.87 -2.52
N ASP A 68 -6.83 27.77 -3.57
CA ASP A 68 -6.40 27.18 -4.83
C ASP A 68 -5.57 28.14 -5.69
N ALA A 69 -5.12 27.68 -6.87
CA ALA A 69 -4.36 28.50 -7.81
C ALA A 69 -5.10 29.78 -8.23
N GLU A 70 -6.44 29.73 -8.31
CA GLU A 70 -7.31 30.87 -8.64
C GLU A 70 -7.61 31.78 -7.44
N GLY A 71 -7.12 31.45 -6.25
CA GLY A 71 -7.32 32.21 -5.01
C GLY A 71 -8.68 31.96 -4.33
N ARG A 72 -9.40 30.90 -4.69
CA ARG A 72 -10.64 30.50 -4.02
C ARG A 72 -10.31 29.70 -2.76
N ASP A 73 -11.11 29.90 -1.73
CA ASP A 73 -10.95 29.17 -0.47
C ASP A 73 -11.29 27.69 -0.64
N VAL A 74 -10.36 26.83 -0.24
CA VAL A 74 -10.54 25.39 -0.15
C VAL A 74 -11.00 25.05 1.26
N PRO A 75 -12.13 24.34 1.44
CA PRO A 75 -12.63 24.00 2.76
C PRO A 75 -11.68 23.05 3.49
N VAL A 76 -11.22 23.49 4.66
CA VAL A 76 -10.34 22.72 5.55
C VAL A 76 -11.17 22.10 6.67
N ARG A 77 -10.99 20.79 6.91
CA ARG A 77 -11.69 20.04 7.94
C ARG A 77 -10.72 19.64 9.05
N PRO A 78 -11.00 19.94 10.32
CA PRO A 78 -10.15 19.49 11.42
C PRO A 78 -10.19 17.96 11.51
N THR A 79 -9.03 17.37 11.81
CA THR A 79 -8.96 15.92 12.08
C THR A 79 -9.39 15.62 13.50
N THR A 80 -10.31 14.67 13.68
CA THR A 80 -10.77 14.23 15.01
C THR A 80 -9.89 13.12 15.59
N VAL A 81 -9.10 12.45 14.73
CA VAL A 81 -8.22 11.35 15.10
C VAL A 81 -6.77 11.80 14.92
N GLY A 82 -5.99 11.74 15.99
CA GLY A 82 -4.56 12.07 15.96
C GLY A 82 -3.78 11.08 15.09
N THR A 83 -3.66 11.38 13.81
CA THR A 83 -2.87 10.58 12.87
C THR A 83 -1.42 10.99 13.01
N THR A 84 -0.52 10.03 13.26
CA THR A 84 0.92 10.33 13.37
C THR A 84 1.72 9.57 12.33
N VAL A 85 2.70 10.24 11.74
CA VAL A 85 3.56 9.69 10.68
C VAL A 85 5.00 10.00 11.01
N THR A 86 5.87 9.00 11.03
CA THR A 86 7.31 9.25 11.19
C THR A 86 8.01 9.10 9.85
N THR A 87 8.66 10.16 9.41
CA THR A 87 9.39 10.20 8.14
C THR A 87 10.51 11.24 8.20
N MET A 88 11.63 10.95 7.53
CA MET A 88 12.85 11.78 7.58
C MET A 88 13.33 12.09 9.00
N GLY A 89 13.15 11.15 9.93
CA GLY A 89 13.56 11.30 11.33
C GLY A 89 12.67 12.23 12.18
N VAL A 90 11.56 12.74 11.63
CA VAL A 90 10.60 13.59 12.35
C VAL A 90 9.25 12.87 12.46
N THR A 91 8.67 12.87 13.65
CA THR A 91 7.28 12.45 13.85
C THR A 91 6.36 13.64 13.63
N TRP A 92 5.42 13.47 12.72
CA TRP A 92 4.42 14.45 12.33
C TRP A 92 3.06 14.05 12.88
N THR A 93 2.23 15.04 13.19
CA THR A 93 0.84 14.88 13.62
C THR A 93 -0.05 15.57 12.60
N GLY A 94 -1.03 14.85 12.06
CA GLY A 94 -2.07 15.40 11.20
C GLY A 94 -3.00 16.31 11.99
N VAL A 95 -3.28 17.50 11.46
CA VAL A 95 -4.11 18.52 12.14
C VAL A 95 -5.41 18.78 11.38
N SER A 96 -5.38 18.77 10.05
CA SER A 96 -6.55 19.03 9.22
C SER A 96 -6.44 18.36 7.86
N THR A 97 -7.57 18.10 7.19
CA THR A 97 -7.62 17.62 5.80
C THR A 97 -8.31 18.62 4.89
N PHE A 98 -8.02 18.53 3.59
CA PHE A 98 -8.64 19.31 2.52
C PHE A 98 -8.60 18.52 1.21
N THR A 99 -9.43 18.91 0.25
CA THR A 99 -9.42 18.36 -1.12
C THR A 99 -9.35 19.53 -2.09
N SER A 100 -8.31 19.55 -2.94
CA SER A 100 -8.11 20.65 -3.88
C SER A 100 -8.75 20.35 -5.23
N PRO A 101 -9.50 21.31 -5.82
CA PRO A 101 -10.00 21.19 -7.19
C PRO A 101 -8.91 21.47 -8.24
N THR A 102 -7.70 21.88 -7.82
CA THR A 102 -6.58 22.22 -8.71
C THR A 102 -5.27 21.58 -8.26
N ALA A 103 -4.29 21.59 -9.15
CA ALA A 103 -2.99 20.96 -8.94
C ALA A 103 -2.04 21.74 -8.01
N GLU A 104 -2.43 22.95 -7.60
CA GLU A 104 -1.61 23.83 -6.78
C GLU A 104 -2.47 24.50 -5.71
N VAL A 105 -1.97 24.53 -4.48
CA VAL A 105 -2.62 25.23 -3.37
C VAL A 105 -1.64 26.16 -2.68
N ARG A 106 -2.17 27.23 -2.10
CA ARG A 106 -1.45 28.14 -1.22
C ARG A 106 -1.96 27.96 0.20
N VAL A 107 -1.04 27.69 1.12
CA VAL A 107 -1.36 27.50 2.53
C VAL A 107 -0.81 28.66 3.34
N GLU A 108 -1.68 29.30 4.12
CA GLU A 108 -1.36 30.41 5.01
C GLU A 108 -1.84 30.06 6.42
N CYS A 109 -0.96 30.13 7.42
CA CYS A 109 -1.29 29.80 8.80
C CYS A 109 -1.25 31.04 9.68
N ALA A 110 -2.28 31.22 10.51
CA ALA A 110 -2.41 32.38 11.40
C ALA A 110 -1.32 32.40 12.49
N THR A 111 -0.91 31.22 12.96
CA THR A 111 0.20 31.04 13.89
C THR A 111 1.43 30.53 13.14
N PRO A 112 2.63 31.08 13.39
CA PRO A 112 3.85 30.55 12.80
C PRO A 112 4.08 29.11 13.27
N VAL A 113 4.51 28.26 12.35
CA VAL A 113 4.90 26.87 12.62
C VAL A 113 6.27 26.65 12.02
N ASP A 114 7.13 25.89 12.72
CA ASP A 114 8.50 25.71 12.27
C ASP A 114 8.54 24.95 10.94
N ARG A 115 7.68 23.95 10.81
CA ARG A 115 7.54 23.12 9.61
C ARG A 115 6.09 22.75 9.39
N LEU A 116 5.66 22.82 8.14
CA LEU A 116 4.38 22.29 7.70
C LEU A 116 4.64 21.27 6.60
N ARG A 117 4.01 20.11 6.73
CA ARG A 117 4.05 19.05 5.73
C ARG A 117 2.66 18.88 5.14
N ILE A 118 2.60 18.69 3.84
CA ILE A 118 1.39 18.31 3.11
C ILE A 118 1.62 16.91 2.56
N GLY A 119 0.67 16.02 2.77
CA GLY A 119 0.75 14.66 2.26
C GLY A 119 -0.57 13.91 2.34
N SER A 120 -0.58 12.66 1.88
CA SER A 120 -1.75 11.80 1.90
C SER A 120 -2.25 11.57 3.34
N PRO A 121 -3.57 11.65 3.60
CA PRO A 121 -4.13 11.23 4.87
C PRO A 121 -3.87 9.72 5.04
N LEU A 122 -3.17 9.32 6.11
CA LEU A 122 -3.11 7.91 6.50
C LEU A 122 -4.46 7.52 7.15
N GLY A 123 -5.51 7.49 6.33
CA GLY A 123 -6.87 7.17 6.74
C GLY A 123 -7.22 5.70 6.59
N ALA A 124 -8.52 5.40 6.66
CA ALA A 124 -9.07 4.05 6.53
C ALA A 124 -8.62 3.33 5.23
N GLY A 125 -8.42 4.07 4.13
CA GLY A 125 -7.95 3.51 2.85
C GLY A 125 -6.54 2.93 2.92
N PHE A 126 -5.63 3.55 3.68
CA PHE A 126 -4.28 3.01 3.91
C PHE A 126 -4.35 1.73 4.76
N ALA A 127 -5.16 1.73 5.82
CA ALA A 127 -5.34 0.55 6.67
C ALA A 127 -5.94 -0.63 5.87
N VAL A 128 -6.96 -0.38 5.04
CA VAL A 128 -7.54 -1.41 4.17
C VAL A 128 -6.52 -1.91 3.14
N GLY A 129 -5.75 -1.02 2.51
CA GLY A 129 -4.67 -1.40 1.60
C GLY A 129 -3.60 -2.25 2.27
N LEU A 130 -3.20 -1.90 3.49
CA LEU A 130 -2.24 -2.66 4.28
C LEU A 130 -2.79 -4.04 4.67
N VAL A 131 -4.05 -4.13 5.09
CA VAL A 131 -4.71 -5.40 5.39
C VAL A 131 -4.79 -6.29 4.16
N LEU A 132 -5.19 -5.75 3.01
CA LEU A 132 -5.28 -6.51 1.76
C LEU A 132 -3.91 -7.00 1.26
N THR A 133 -2.86 -6.19 1.42
CA THR A 133 -1.50 -6.58 1.02
C THR A 133 -0.87 -7.62 1.93
N ILE A 134 -1.33 -7.73 3.18
CA ILE A 134 -0.95 -8.82 4.08
C ILE A 134 -1.80 -10.06 3.77
N LEU A 135 -3.13 -9.93 3.82
CA LEU A 135 -4.05 -11.08 3.74
C LEU A 135 -4.07 -11.72 2.36
N GLY A 136 -4.02 -10.94 1.28
CA GLY A 136 -4.08 -11.48 -0.08
C GLY A 136 -2.97 -12.51 -0.34
N PRO A 137 -1.70 -12.15 -0.13
CA PRO A 137 -0.58 -13.07 -0.27
C PRO A 137 -0.53 -14.18 0.76
N LEU A 138 -1.01 -13.95 1.99
CA LEU A 138 -1.12 -14.99 3.00
C LEU A 138 -2.10 -16.09 2.55
N LEU A 139 -3.25 -15.71 1.98
CA LEU A 139 -4.24 -16.63 1.45
C LEU A 139 -3.73 -17.36 0.21
N LEU A 140 -3.11 -16.63 -0.73
CA LEU A 140 -2.51 -17.18 -1.95
C LEU A 140 -1.36 -18.16 -1.63
N GLY A 141 -0.46 -17.77 -0.74
CA GLY A 141 0.65 -18.59 -0.28
C GLY A 141 0.18 -19.82 0.49
N GLY A 142 -0.82 -19.65 1.37
CA GLY A 142 -1.44 -20.74 2.11
C GLY A 142 -2.13 -21.77 1.19
N ALA A 143 -2.88 -21.32 0.19
CA ALA A 143 -3.49 -22.19 -0.81
C ALA A 143 -2.43 -22.93 -1.65
N GLY A 144 -1.37 -22.24 -2.07
CA GLY A 144 -0.25 -22.85 -2.80
C GLY A 144 0.46 -23.94 -1.98
N LEU A 145 0.72 -23.66 -0.70
CA LEU A 145 1.31 -24.62 0.23
C LEU A 145 0.40 -25.84 0.44
N ALA A 146 -0.89 -25.64 0.65
CA ALA A 146 -1.86 -26.73 0.82
C ALA A 146 -1.88 -27.66 -0.38
N VAL A 147 -1.90 -27.11 -1.61
CA VAL A 147 -1.81 -27.91 -2.84
C VAL A 147 -0.52 -28.72 -2.90
N LEU A 148 0.63 -28.11 -2.58
CA LEU A 148 1.91 -28.84 -2.56
C LEU A 148 1.90 -29.98 -1.54
N VAL A 149 1.44 -29.73 -0.32
CA VAL A 149 1.35 -30.74 0.74
C VAL A 149 0.46 -31.90 0.29
N VAL A 150 -0.75 -31.62 -0.20
CA VAL A 150 -1.67 -32.65 -0.70
C VAL A 150 -1.05 -33.44 -1.85
N THR A 151 -0.40 -32.77 -2.80
CA THR A 151 0.23 -33.43 -3.95
C THR A 151 1.38 -34.34 -3.51
N THR A 152 2.21 -33.88 -2.57
CA THR A 152 3.31 -34.67 -2.00
C THR A 152 2.79 -35.86 -1.21
N VAL A 153 1.77 -35.69 -0.37
CA VAL A 153 1.14 -36.79 0.38
C VAL A 153 0.58 -37.84 -0.58
N LEU A 154 -0.20 -37.41 -1.58
CA LEU A 154 -0.76 -38.32 -2.59
C LEU A 154 0.31 -39.02 -3.42
N TRP A 155 1.46 -38.38 -3.64
CA TRP A 155 2.57 -39.00 -4.36
C TRP A 155 3.27 -40.05 -3.51
N LEU A 156 3.53 -39.75 -2.23
CA LEU A 156 4.14 -40.67 -1.26
C LEU A 156 3.21 -41.84 -0.89
N SER A 157 1.89 -41.64 -0.92
CA SER A 157 0.90 -42.67 -0.59
C SER A 157 0.48 -43.53 -1.79
N ARG A 158 1.08 -43.36 -2.98
CA ARG A 158 0.74 -44.18 -4.15
C ARG A 158 1.21 -45.62 -3.93
N PRO A 159 0.31 -46.62 -4.07
CA PRO A 159 0.72 -48.01 -4.01
C PRO A 159 1.72 -48.33 -5.13
N PRO A 160 2.69 -49.24 -4.90
CA PRO A 160 3.62 -49.68 -5.93
C PRO A 160 2.83 -50.20 -7.14
N ARG A 161 3.13 -49.69 -8.34
CA ARG A 161 2.54 -50.27 -9.55
C ARG A 161 3.03 -51.71 -9.67
N PRO A 162 2.14 -52.71 -9.83
CA PRO A 162 2.58 -54.07 -10.09
C PRO A 162 3.44 -54.07 -11.36
N ALA A 163 4.63 -54.65 -11.26
CA ALA A 163 5.48 -54.87 -12.42
C ALA A 163 4.68 -55.65 -13.46
N GLY A 164 4.61 -55.13 -14.68
CA GLY A 164 3.80 -55.72 -15.74
C GLY A 164 4.11 -57.20 -15.89
N SER A 165 3.05 -58.02 -16.00
CA SER A 165 3.16 -59.44 -16.27
C SER A 165 4.07 -59.66 -17.48
N PRO A 166 4.97 -60.66 -17.47
CA PRO A 166 5.79 -60.96 -18.62
C PRO A 166 4.92 -61.17 -19.86
N PRO A 167 5.35 -60.67 -21.05
CA PRO A 167 4.57 -60.80 -22.26
C PRO A 167 4.25 -62.28 -22.52
N PRO A 168 3.03 -62.62 -23.00
CA PRO A 168 2.68 -63.98 -23.31
C PRO A 168 3.66 -64.55 -24.36
N PRO A 169 4.02 -65.85 -24.26
CA PRO A 169 4.92 -66.47 -25.24
C PRO A 169 4.32 -66.31 -26.64
N SER A 170 5.12 -65.74 -27.55
CA SER A 170 4.77 -65.63 -28.96
C SER A 170 4.48 -67.03 -29.51
N SER A 171 3.28 -67.22 -30.07
CA SER A 171 2.90 -68.46 -30.76
C SER A 171 3.93 -68.77 -31.84
N PRO A 172 4.37 -70.04 -32.00
CA PRO A 172 5.27 -70.40 -33.08
C PRO A 172 4.59 -70.12 -34.43
N SER A 173 5.34 -69.46 -35.32
CA SER A 173 4.89 -69.19 -36.69
C SER A 173 4.61 -70.53 -37.39
N PRO A 174 3.43 -70.73 -38.01
CA PRO A 174 3.18 -71.91 -38.82
C PRO A 174 4.14 -71.89 -40.01
N GLY A 175 5.02 -72.88 -40.07
CA GLY A 175 5.90 -73.11 -41.21
C GLY A 175 5.19 -73.97 -42.24
N TRP A 176 4.70 -73.35 -43.30
CA TRP A 176 4.39 -73.98 -44.58
C TRP A 176 4.51 -72.94 -45.69
#